data_AF-A0A7W9IKR8-F1
#
_entry.id   AF-A0A7W9IKR8-F1
#
_cell.length_a   1.000
_cell.length_b   1.000
_cell.length_c   1.000
_cell.angle_alpha   90.00
_cell.angle_beta   90.00
_cell.angle_gamma   90.00
#
_symmetry.space_group_name_H-M   'P 1'
#
loop_
_entity.id
_entity.type
_entity.pdbx_description
1 polymer ?
#
loop_
_entity_poly.entity_id
_entity_poly.type
_entity_poly.pdbx_seq_one_letter_code
_entity_poly.pdbx_strand_id
1 'polypeptide(L)'
;MKFSKNAGREPEVAEGWRMPDGRTLVGGPTTPLSTTLLHLHGILGPDGEPLTVQRVYYVLDASGALDRVYDTTTVSVEFELSATTYRVEGTTLYAYRSAVDSHVRESRHERRVEHAGLVPLPPHEVPSPELVGAALADLERREEGRAATDRGSHEALRASFVAALPDRPGREALDLELTLEGDRPVVRLDGRVLWRAPETEFPHRTLMFLLRSALSAAWRDRPADIVPSPDILAHPLWDPWN
;
A
#
# COMPACT_ATOMS: atom_id res chain seq x y z
N MET A 1 14.02 4.57 -0.41
CA MET A 1 13.56 5.86 0.17
C MET A 1 14.81 6.63 0.61
N LYS A 2 14.95 7.92 0.27
CA LYS A 2 16.08 8.74 0.75
C LYS A 2 15.64 9.50 1.99
N PHE A 3 16.16 9.13 3.16
CA PHE A 3 15.99 9.92 4.37
C PHE A 3 16.79 11.23 4.23
N SER A 4 16.08 12.35 4.12
CA SER A 4 16.69 13.67 4.14
C SER A 4 17.13 14.00 5.57
N LYS A 5 18.43 14.24 5.77
CA LYS A 5 19.01 14.79 7.00
C LYS A 5 18.50 16.22 7.18
N ASN A 6 17.53 16.42 8.07
CA ASN A 6 17.23 17.76 8.59
C ASN A 6 18.07 18.02 9.84
N ALA A 7 19.12 18.82 9.66
CA ALA A 7 19.89 19.42 10.73
C ALA A 7 19.10 20.55 11.41
N GLY A 8 19.08 20.58 12.75
CA GLY A 8 18.87 21.81 13.52
C GLY A 8 17.43 22.21 13.88
N ARG A 9 16.62 21.30 14.41
CA ARG A 9 15.42 21.67 15.19
C ARG A 9 15.55 21.13 16.61
N GLU A 10 15.32 22.00 17.60
CA GLU A 10 15.10 21.58 18.98
C GLU A 10 14.07 20.43 19.00
N PRO A 11 14.26 19.39 19.83
CA PRO A 11 13.31 18.29 19.89
C PRO A 11 11.98 18.84 20.42
N GLU A 12 11.03 19.04 19.51
CA GLU A 12 9.63 19.28 19.83
C GLU A 12 9.22 18.17 20.80
N VAL A 13 8.76 18.54 22.01
CA VAL A 13 8.40 17.58 23.06
C VAL A 13 7.42 16.57 22.46
N ALA A 14 7.81 15.29 22.41
CA ALA A 14 6.97 14.25 21.86
C ALA A 14 5.65 14.21 22.65
N GLU A 15 4.53 14.30 21.95
CA GLU A 15 3.21 14.09 22.53
C GLU A 15 2.87 12.60 22.51
N GLY A 16 2.22 12.09 23.55
CA GLY A 16 1.84 10.70 23.64
C GLY A 16 0.47 10.52 24.25
N TRP A 17 -0.21 9.45 23.86
CA TRP A 17 -1.53 9.08 24.37
C TRP A 17 -1.62 7.59 24.62
N ARG A 18 -2.28 7.23 25.72
CA ARG A 18 -2.77 5.86 25.94
C ARG A 18 -4.04 5.65 25.14
N MET A 19 -4.09 4.55 24.40
CA MET A 19 -5.28 4.08 23.70
C MET A 19 -6.16 3.22 24.63
N PRO A 20 -7.48 3.09 24.37
CA PRO A 20 -8.39 2.31 25.21
C PRO A 20 -8.03 0.82 25.35
N ASP A 21 -7.33 0.27 24.37
CA ASP A 21 -6.86 -1.12 24.35
C ASP A 21 -5.49 -1.33 25.01
N GLY A 22 -4.93 -0.27 25.62
CA GLY A 22 -3.66 -0.32 26.34
C GLY A 22 -2.42 0.01 25.49
N ARG A 23 -2.55 0.11 24.16
CA ARG A 23 -1.48 0.55 23.25
C ARG A 23 -1.13 2.03 23.46
N THR A 24 0.02 2.45 22.94
CA THR A 24 0.49 3.82 23.05
C THR A 24 0.58 4.48 21.67
N LEU A 25 -0.12 5.60 21.48
CA LEU A 25 0.02 6.46 20.32
C LEU A 25 1.08 7.52 20.61
N VAL A 26 2.05 7.69 19.73
CA VAL A 26 3.11 8.71 19.85
C VAL A 26 3.07 9.64 18.65
N GLY A 27 3.03 10.94 18.93
CA GLY A 27 3.15 12.00 17.92
C GLY A 27 4.60 12.17 17.48
N GLY A 28 4.84 11.97 16.20
CA GLY A 28 6.12 12.25 15.54
C GLY A 28 6.32 13.73 15.23
N PRO A 29 7.35 14.06 14.43
CA PRO A 29 7.66 15.44 14.08
C PRO A 29 6.54 16.07 13.27
N THR A 30 6.31 17.36 13.51
CA THR A 30 5.39 18.18 12.73
C THR A 30 6.13 18.81 11.54
N THR A 31 5.62 18.59 10.32
CA THR A 31 6.15 19.24 9.11
C THR A 31 5.05 20.00 8.37
N PRO A 32 5.39 21.03 7.59
CA PRO A 32 4.41 21.66 6.70
C PRO A 32 3.79 20.60 5.77
N LEU A 33 2.48 20.67 5.58
CA LEU A 33 1.78 19.85 4.59
C LEU A 33 2.18 20.35 3.20
N SER A 34 2.57 19.44 2.31
CA SER A 34 2.99 19.84 0.97
C SER A 34 1.82 20.42 0.17
N THR A 35 2.01 21.62 -0.38
CA THR A 35 1.03 22.32 -1.22
C THR A 35 0.80 21.66 -2.58
N THR A 36 1.61 20.65 -2.93
CA THR A 36 1.48 19.90 -4.18
C THR A 36 0.61 18.64 -4.06
N LEU A 37 0.23 18.19 -2.85
CA LEU A 37 -0.45 16.90 -2.65
C LEU A 37 -1.82 16.83 -3.35
N LEU A 38 -2.56 17.94 -3.36
CA LEU A 38 -3.85 18.08 -4.06
C LEU A 38 -3.98 19.45 -4.77
N HIS A 39 -2.85 20.11 -5.05
CA HIS A 39 -2.79 21.48 -5.58
C HIS A 39 -3.73 22.44 -4.81
N LEU A 40 -4.62 23.14 -5.52
CA LEU A 40 -5.55 24.14 -4.97
C LEU A 40 -6.63 23.53 -4.07
N HIS A 41 -6.85 22.21 -4.11
CA HIS A 41 -7.92 21.56 -3.34
C HIS A 41 -7.49 21.24 -1.90
N GLY A 42 -6.19 21.04 -1.68
CA GLY A 42 -5.62 20.76 -0.35
C GLY A 42 -6.27 19.57 0.39
N ILE A 43 -5.87 19.37 1.64
CA ILE A 43 -6.63 18.52 2.57
C ILE A 43 -7.36 19.45 3.53
N LEU A 44 -8.69 19.32 3.63
CA LEU A 44 -9.49 20.20 4.48
C LEU A 44 -9.59 19.62 5.90
N GLY A 45 -9.47 20.52 6.88
CA GLY A 45 -9.67 20.25 8.30
C GLY A 45 -11.15 20.28 8.71
N PRO A 46 -11.43 20.20 10.02
CA PRO A 46 -12.79 20.06 10.54
C PRO A 46 -13.68 21.27 10.23
N ASP A 47 -13.06 22.45 10.09
CA ASP A 47 -13.76 23.72 9.83
C ASP A 47 -13.86 24.03 8.33
N GLY A 48 -13.47 23.10 7.45
CA GLY A 48 -13.40 23.31 6.00
C GLY A 48 -12.18 24.11 5.54
N GLU A 49 -11.32 24.55 6.48
CA GLU A 49 -10.07 25.24 6.18
C GLU A 49 -8.97 24.24 5.79
N PRO A 50 -8.07 24.58 4.83
CA PRO A 50 -6.95 23.73 4.49
C PRO A 50 -6.03 23.46 5.69
N LEU A 51 -5.73 22.18 5.93
CA LEU A 51 -4.67 21.79 6.84
C LEU A 51 -3.33 22.24 6.27
N THR A 52 -2.49 22.83 7.11
CA THR A 52 -1.20 23.40 6.73
C THR A 52 -0.01 22.63 7.28
N VAL A 53 -0.27 21.69 8.19
CA VAL A 53 0.73 20.85 8.83
C VAL A 53 0.30 19.40 8.75
N GLN A 54 1.29 18.51 8.64
CA GLN A 54 1.15 17.09 8.81
C GLN A 54 1.98 16.63 10.00
N ARG A 55 1.53 15.55 10.64
CA ARG A 55 2.25 14.86 11.69
C ARG A 55 2.10 13.36 11.47
N VAL A 56 3.19 12.62 11.65
CA VAL A 56 3.17 11.16 11.65
C VAL A 56 2.79 10.69 13.06
N TYR A 57 1.92 9.70 13.17
CA TYR A 57 1.64 9.04 14.46
C TYR A 57 2.03 7.58 14.44
N TYR A 58 2.65 7.13 15.53
CA TYR A 58 3.14 5.77 15.70
C TYR A 58 2.34 5.07 16.79
N VAL A 59 1.79 3.89 16.51
CA VAL A 59 1.16 3.04 17.52
C VAL A 59 2.17 2.00 17.96
N LEU A 60 2.49 2.01 19.25
CA LEU A 60 3.31 1.01 19.90
C LEU A 60 2.42 0.06 20.71
N ASP A 61 2.71 -1.22 20.61
CA ASP A 61 2.08 -2.23 21.47
C ASP A 61 2.64 -2.18 22.91
N ALA A 62 2.14 -3.07 23.77
CA ALA A 62 2.58 -3.14 25.16
C ALA A 62 4.07 -3.51 25.33
N SER A 63 4.69 -4.12 24.32
CA SER A 63 6.13 -4.44 24.30
C SER A 63 7.00 -3.30 23.77
N GLY A 64 6.37 -2.23 23.23
CA GLY A 64 7.05 -1.13 22.56
C GLY A 64 7.35 -1.40 21.09
N ALA A 65 6.83 -2.48 20.51
CA ALA A 65 6.97 -2.75 19.09
C ALA A 65 5.98 -1.89 18.28
N LEU A 66 6.41 -1.46 17.09
CA LEU A 66 5.58 -0.68 16.18
C LEU A 66 4.51 -1.57 15.56
N ASP A 67 3.25 -1.24 15.81
CA ASP A 67 2.07 -1.95 15.31
C ASP A 67 1.46 -1.24 14.09
N ARG A 68 1.38 0.10 14.12
CA ARG A 68 0.81 0.88 13.02
C ARG A 68 1.47 2.25 12.89
N VAL A 69 1.58 2.73 11.65
CA VAL A 69 2.00 4.09 11.31
C VAL A 69 0.84 4.81 10.63
N TYR A 70 0.50 6.00 11.13
CA TYR A 70 -0.41 6.93 10.49
C TYR A 70 0.40 8.07 9.90
N ASP A 71 0.71 7.97 8.61
CA ASP A 71 1.44 8.98 7.86
C ASP A 71 0.53 9.59 6.78
N THR A 72 0.89 10.79 6.32
CA THR A 72 0.23 11.39 5.17
C THR A 72 0.49 10.57 3.93
N THR A 73 -0.57 10.04 3.33
CA THR A 73 -0.51 9.21 2.14
C THR A 73 -1.16 9.91 0.97
N THR A 74 -0.65 9.67 -0.23
CA THR A 74 -1.27 10.14 -1.49
C THR A 74 -1.38 8.96 -2.42
N VAL A 75 -2.55 8.81 -3.02
CA VAL A 75 -2.86 7.73 -3.94
C VAL A 75 -3.45 8.35 -5.20
N SER A 76 -2.89 7.97 -6.34
CA SER A 76 -3.42 8.31 -7.66
C SER A 76 -3.86 7.02 -8.34
N VAL A 77 -5.15 6.92 -8.66
CA VAL A 77 -5.72 5.80 -9.42
C VAL A 77 -6.48 6.38 -10.60
N GLU A 78 -6.00 6.08 -11.81
CA GLU A 78 -6.57 6.55 -13.08
C GLU A 78 -6.77 8.08 -13.13
N PHE A 79 -7.97 8.54 -12.76
CA PHE A 79 -8.46 9.91 -12.86
C PHE A 79 -8.73 10.56 -11.49
N GLU A 80 -8.59 9.80 -10.41
CA GLU A 80 -8.76 10.26 -9.02
C GLU A 80 -7.39 10.40 -8.35
N LEU A 81 -7.16 11.59 -7.78
CA LEU A 81 -6.06 11.85 -6.86
C LEU A 81 -6.63 12.03 -5.46
N SER A 82 -6.17 11.25 -4.49
CA SER A 82 -6.59 11.37 -3.10
C SER A 82 -5.41 11.46 -2.15
N ALA A 83 -5.60 12.20 -1.07
CA ALA A 83 -4.64 12.30 0.03
C ALA A 83 -5.34 12.10 1.36
N THR A 84 -4.67 11.43 2.29
CA THR A 84 -5.14 11.24 3.67
C THR A 84 -4.06 11.73 4.61
N THR A 85 -4.43 12.56 5.60
CA THR A 85 -3.57 12.94 6.73
C THR A 85 -4.29 12.69 8.05
N TYR A 86 -3.56 12.74 9.16
CA TYR A 86 -4.10 12.39 10.47
C TYR A 86 -3.86 13.50 11.46
N ARG A 87 -4.77 13.65 12.43
CA ARG A 87 -4.63 14.63 13.52
C ARG A 87 -5.34 14.17 14.77
N VAL A 88 -4.69 14.33 15.91
CA VAL A 88 -5.34 14.22 17.22
C VAL A 88 -6.07 15.53 17.54
N GLU A 89 -7.37 15.43 17.82
CA GLU A 89 -8.22 16.52 18.27
C GLU A 89 -8.93 16.11 19.56
N GLY A 90 -8.58 16.78 20.66
CA GLY A 90 -9.01 16.38 22.00
C GLY A 90 -8.54 14.95 22.32
N THR A 91 -9.48 14.03 22.44
CA THR A 91 -9.24 12.61 22.77
C THR A 91 -9.45 11.68 21.57
N THR A 92 -9.43 12.19 20.34
CA THR A 92 -9.73 11.42 19.13
C THR A 92 -8.66 11.62 18.06
N LEU A 93 -8.17 10.53 17.46
CA LEU A 93 -7.40 10.57 16.22
C LEU A 93 -8.36 10.52 15.04
N TYR A 94 -8.32 11.56 14.20
CA TYR A 94 -9.08 11.64 12.96
C TYR A 94 -8.18 11.39 11.74
N ALA A 95 -8.73 10.73 10.74
CA ALA A 95 -8.25 10.73 9.37
C ALA A 95 -9.01 11.80 8.58
N TYR A 96 -8.26 12.68 7.93
CA TYR A 96 -8.75 13.68 6.99
C TYR A 96 -8.40 13.23 5.58
N ARG A 97 -9.40 12.79 4.83
CA ARG A 97 -9.26 12.36 3.45
C ARG A 97 -9.80 13.44 2.52
N SER A 98 -9.07 13.72 1.46
CA SER A 98 -9.52 14.61 0.39
C SER A 98 -9.21 13.94 -0.94
N ALA A 99 -10.14 14.01 -1.89
CA ALA A 99 -10.02 13.41 -3.20
C ALA A 99 -10.51 14.38 -4.28
N VAL A 100 -9.88 14.35 -5.44
CA VAL A 100 -10.26 15.12 -6.62
C VAL A 100 -10.42 14.16 -7.79
N ASP A 101 -11.59 14.16 -8.39
CA ASP A 101 -11.92 13.34 -9.55
C ASP A 101 -11.99 14.23 -10.80
N SER A 102 -11.11 13.96 -11.75
CA SER A 102 -11.00 14.76 -12.98
C SER A 102 -12.12 14.47 -14.00
N HIS A 103 -12.84 13.34 -13.89
CA HIS A 103 -13.98 13.03 -14.75
C HIS A 103 -15.22 13.84 -14.37
N VAL A 104 -15.56 13.87 -13.08
CA VAL A 104 -16.73 14.63 -12.60
C VAL A 104 -16.39 16.07 -12.22
N ARG A 105 -15.10 16.44 -12.17
CA ARG A 105 -14.60 17.76 -11.74
C ARG A 105 -15.07 18.13 -10.33
N GLU A 106 -15.16 17.15 -9.44
CA GLU A 106 -15.59 17.33 -8.06
C GLU A 106 -14.44 17.06 -7.10
N SER A 107 -14.42 17.79 -5.99
CA SER A 107 -13.60 17.47 -4.83
C SER A 107 -14.46 16.93 -3.70
N ARG A 108 -14.01 15.86 -3.06
CA ARG A 108 -14.67 15.23 -1.91
C ARG A 108 -13.74 15.31 -0.71
N HIS A 109 -14.31 15.63 0.45
CA HIS A 109 -13.58 15.76 1.69
C HIS A 109 -14.32 14.99 2.78
N GLU A 110 -13.60 14.14 3.51
CA GLU A 110 -14.14 13.28 4.54
C GLU A 110 -13.28 13.39 5.79
N ARG A 111 -13.94 13.42 6.95
CA ARG A 111 -13.32 13.24 8.26
C ARG A 111 -13.85 11.95 8.87
N ARG A 112 -12.93 11.02 9.17
CA ARG A 112 -13.24 9.73 9.79
C ARG A 112 -12.54 9.59 11.13
N VAL A 113 -13.20 8.98 12.10
CA VAL A 113 -12.57 8.59 13.38
C VAL A 113 -11.73 7.34 13.16
N GLU A 114 -10.44 7.42 13.47
CA GLU A 114 -9.55 6.24 13.54
C GLU A 114 -9.53 5.65 14.95
N HIS A 115 -9.38 6.51 15.97
CA HIS A 115 -9.40 6.10 17.38
C HIS A 115 -10.08 7.15 18.24
N ALA A 116 -10.93 6.73 19.16
CA ALA A 116 -11.55 7.58 20.17
C ALA A 116 -11.09 7.17 21.58
N GLY A 117 -11.20 8.08 22.54
CA GLY A 117 -10.89 7.79 23.95
C GLY A 117 -9.38 7.79 24.26
N LEU A 118 -8.59 8.56 23.51
CA LEU A 118 -7.18 8.78 23.78
C LEU A 118 -7.00 9.54 25.09
N VAL A 119 -6.14 9.03 25.98
CA VAL A 119 -5.78 9.68 27.25
C VAL A 119 -4.36 10.21 27.14
N PRO A 120 -4.12 11.54 27.26
CA PRO A 120 -2.77 12.09 27.20
C PRO A 120 -1.84 11.47 28.25
N LEU A 121 -0.62 11.12 27.84
CA LEU A 121 0.42 10.62 28.73
C LEU A 121 1.21 11.80 29.32
N PRO A 122 1.67 11.68 30.58
CA PRO A 122 2.62 12.64 31.11
C PRO A 122 3.97 12.53 30.37
N PRO A 123 4.77 13.61 30.25
CA PRO A 123 5.98 13.62 29.41
C PRO A 123 7.01 12.51 29.71
N HIS A 124 7.09 12.05 30.96
CA HIS A 124 8.02 11.01 31.38
C HIS A 124 7.56 9.58 31.03
N GLU A 125 6.28 9.41 30.66
CA GLU A 125 5.72 8.15 30.16
C GLU A 125 5.67 8.10 28.62
N VAL A 126 5.91 9.23 27.94
CA VAL A 126 5.96 9.25 26.48
C VAL A 126 7.21 8.48 26.03
N PRO A 127 7.05 7.46 25.16
CA PRO A 127 8.18 6.73 24.60
C PRO A 127 9.20 7.66 23.96
N SER A 128 10.48 7.43 24.23
CA SER A 128 11.54 8.31 23.73
C SER A 128 11.68 8.22 22.21
N PRO A 129 12.19 9.28 21.54
CA PRO A 129 12.45 9.24 20.10
C PRO A 129 13.35 8.08 19.68
N GLU A 130 14.31 7.69 20.53
CA GLU A 130 15.21 6.56 20.28
C GLU A 130 14.46 5.23 20.26
N LEU A 131 13.48 5.04 21.15
CA LEU A 131 12.64 3.84 21.17
C LEU A 131 11.78 3.77 19.90
N VAL A 132 11.13 4.88 19.52
CA VAL A 132 10.34 4.95 18.29
C VAL A 132 11.21 4.68 17.07
N GLY A 133 12.42 5.27 17.01
CA GLY A 133 13.39 5.04 15.95
C GLY A 133 13.85 3.58 15.86
N ALA A 134 14.09 2.93 16.99
CA ALA A 134 14.44 1.51 17.03
C ALA A 134 13.27 0.62 16.56
N ALA A 135 12.03 0.95 16.94
CA ALA A 135 10.84 0.23 16.51
C ALA A 135 10.58 0.39 14.99
N LEU A 136 10.83 1.59 14.43
CA LEU A 136 10.79 1.83 12.99
C LEU A 136 11.84 1.02 12.24
N ALA A 137 13.09 1.00 12.72
CA ALA A 137 14.16 0.22 12.10
C ALA A 137 13.86 -1.30 12.17
N ASP A 138 13.20 -1.76 13.22
CA ASP A 138 12.75 -3.14 13.30
C ASP A 138 11.64 -3.46 12.29
N LEU A 139 10.66 -2.56 12.13
CA LEU A 139 9.63 -2.68 11.10
C LEU A 139 10.24 -2.72 9.70
N GLU A 140 11.16 -1.79 9.39
CA GLU A 140 11.85 -1.73 8.09
C GLU A 140 12.56 -3.05 7.78
N ARG A 141 13.30 -3.62 8.75
CA ARG A 141 13.93 -4.94 8.58
C ARG A 141 12.93 -6.07 8.32
N ARG A 142 11.79 -6.07 9.02
CA ARG A 142 10.72 -7.06 8.81
C ARG A 142 10.08 -6.90 7.43
N GLU A 143 9.85 -5.66 6.99
CA GLU A 143 9.31 -5.34 5.67
C GLU A 143 10.29 -5.70 4.55
N GLU A 144 11.58 -5.40 4.70
CA GLU A 144 12.62 -5.82 3.77
C GLU A 144 12.72 -7.35 3.68
N GLY A 145 12.63 -8.05 4.82
CA GLY A 145 12.59 -9.51 4.86
C GLY A 145 11.37 -10.10 4.14
N ARG A 146 10.19 -9.50 4.34
CA ARG A 146 8.95 -9.86 3.62
C ARG A 146 9.09 -9.57 2.13
N ALA A 147 9.51 -8.37 1.74
CA ALA A 147 9.72 -7.99 0.35
C ALA A 147 10.79 -8.84 -0.35
N ALA A 148 11.82 -9.32 0.36
CA ALA A 148 12.78 -10.28 -0.17
C ALA A 148 12.13 -11.64 -0.43
N THR A 149 11.29 -12.11 0.50
CA THR A 149 10.53 -13.36 0.37
C THR A 149 9.52 -13.28 -0.79
N ASP A 150 8.77 -12.18 -0.87
CA ASP A 150 7.80 -11.94 -1.95
C ASP A 150 8.49 -11.86 -3.30
N ARG A 151 9.64 -11.16 -3.39
CA ARG A 151 10.44 -11.13 -4.62
C ARG A 151 10.92 -12.52 -5.03
N GLY A 152 11.42 -13.32 -4.08
CA GLY A 152 11.82 -14.70 -4.35
C GLY A 152 10.66 -15.55 -4.87
N SER A 153 9.47 -15.39 -4.28
CA SER A 153 8.25 -16.09 -4.68
C SER A 153 7.77 -15.65 -6.07
N HIS A 154 7.78 -14.33 -6.35
CA HIS A 154 7.48 -13.79 -7.67
C HIS A 154 8.46 -14.27 -8.75
N GLU A 155 9.75 -14.32 -8.43
CA GLU A 155 10.78 -14.81 -9.35
C GLU A 155 10.63 -16.30 -9.65
N ALA A 156 10.40 -17.12 -8.62
CA ALA A 156 10.13 -18.55 -8.77
C ALA A 156 8.88 -18.81 -9.63
N LEU A 157 7.80 -18.04 -9.39
CA LEU A 157 6.58 -18.11 -10.17
C LEU A 157 6.84 -17.77 -11.65
N ARG A 158 7.51 -16.64 -11.92
CA ARG A 158 7.90 -16.23 -13.29
C ARG A 158 8.78 -17.28 -13.97
N ALA A 159 9.80 -17.80 -13.27
CA ALA A 159 10.70 -18.80 -13.81
C ALA A 159 9.95 -20.10 -14.17
N SER A 160 9.03 -20.55 -13.31
CA SER A 160 8.21 -21.73 -13.58
C SER A 160 7.30 -21.55 -14.80
N PHE A 161 6.74 -20.35 -14.98
CA PHE A 161 5.91 -20.02 -16.13
C PHE A 161 6.73 -19.98 -17.41
N VAL A 162 7.88 -19.30 -17.40
CA VAL A 162 8.78 -19.22 -18.56
C VAL A 162 9.29 -20.60 -18.97
N ALA A 163 9.60 -21.47 -18.02
CA ALA A 163 10.02 -22.85 -18.30
C ALA A 163 8.92 -23.70 -18.95
N ALA A 164 7.64 -23.34 -18.77
CA ALA A 164 6.50 -24.01 -19.37
C ALA A 164 6.11 -23.42 -20.75
N LEU A 165 6.66 -22.26 -21.11
CA LEU A 165 6.40 -21.66 -22.42
C LEU A 165 6.99 -22.53 -23.54
N PRO A 166 6.30 -22.67 -24.67
CA PRO A 166 6.83 -23.43 -25.80
C PRO A 166 8.06 -22.74 -26.41
N ASP A 167 8.97 -23.56 -26.95
CA ASP A 167 10.09 -23.12 -27.78
C ASP A 167 9.56 -22.51 -29.10
N ARG A 168 9.20 -21.23 -29.02
CA ARG A 168 8.69 -20.34 -30.08
C ARG A 168 7.23 -20.56 -30.49
N PRO A 169 6.33 -19.59 -30.23
CA PRO A 169 5.14 -19.44 -31.06
C PRO A 169 5.54 -19.05 -32.48
N GLY A 170 4.66 -19.20 -33.45
CA GLY A 170 4.86 -18.70 -34.81
C GLY A 170 5.02 -17.17 -34.86
N ARG A 171 4.83 -16.57 -36.05
CA ARG A 171 4.74 -15.10 -36.18
C ARG A 171 3.35 -14.56 -35.81
N GLU A 172 2.40 -15.45 -35.54
CA GLU A 172 1.02 -15.11 -35.23
C GLU A 172 0.88 -14.64 -33.78
N ALA A 173 -0.17 -13.86 -33.52
CA ALA A 173 -0.50 -13.43 -32.17
C ALA A 173 -0.89 -14.65 -31.32
N LEU A 174 -0.34 -14.73 -30.11
CA LEU A 174 -0.62 -15.81 -29.18
C LEU A 174 -1.42 -15.30 -27.99
N ASP A 175 -2.67 -15.73 -27.88
CA ASP A 175 -3.50 -15.47 -26.71
C ASP A 175 -3.45 -16.68 -25.78
N LEU A 176 -2.88 -16.48 -24.59
CA LEU A 176 -2.88 -17.45 -23.51
C LEU A 176 -4.06 -17.16 -22.59
N GLU A 177 -4.87 -18.16 -22.30
CA GLU A 177 -6.02 -18.00 -21.40
C GLU A 177 -5.60 -18.27 -19.96
N LEU A 178 -5.77 -17.30 -19.06
CA LEU A 178 -5.68 -17.52 -17.62
C LEU A 178 -7.07 -17.85 -17.08
N THR A 179 -7.21 -19.00 -16.44
CA THR A 179 -8.48 -19.62 -16.03
C THR A 179 -8.30 -20.40 -14.73
N LEU A 180 -9.38 -20.93 -14.15
CA LEU A 180 -9.35 -21.75 -12.96
C LEU A 180 -9.51 -23.25 -13.28
N GLU A 181 -8.79 -24.08 -12.54
CA GLU A 181 -9.02 -25.52 -12.41
C GLU A 181 -9.32 -25.80 -10.93
N GLY A 182 -10.60 -25.83 -10.56
CA GLY A 182 -11.01 -25.70 -9.16
C GLY A 182 -10.77 -24.26 -8.68
N ASP A 183 -10.02 -24.08 -7.59
CA ASP A 183 -9.61 -22.76 -7.09
C ASP A 183 -8.19 -22.36 -7.52
N ARG A 184 -7.57 -23.13 -8.44
CA ARG A 184 -6.18 -22.94 -8.83
C ARG A 184 -6.07 -22.22 -10.18
N PRO A 185 -5.32 -21.11 -10.26
CA PRO A 185 -5.02 -20.48 -11.55
C PRO A 185 -4.18 -21.39 -12.45
N VAL A 186 -4.62 -21.54 -13.69
CA VAL A 186 -3.93 -22.27 -14.75
C VAL A 186 -3.89 -21.43 -16.02
N VAL A 187 -2.80 -21.53 -16.77
CA VAL A 187 -2.68 -20.91 -18.09
C VAL A 187 -2.88 -21.98 -19.15
N ARG A 188 -3.76 -21.72 -20.12
CA ARG A 188 -4.06 -22.60 -21.24
C ARG A 188 -3.61 -21.98 -22.57
N LEU A 189 -3.19 -22.85 -23.48
CA LEU A 189 -2.97 -22.56 -24.88
C LEU A 189 -3.80 -23.56 -25.70
N ASP A 190 -4.69 -23.06 -26.56
CA ASP A 190 -5.58 -23.89 -27.38
C ASP A 190 -6.35 -24.94 -26.56
N GLY A 191 -6.85 -24.54 -25.38
CA GLY A 191 -7.60 -25.39 -24.45
C GLY A 191 -6.75 -26.41 -23.67
N ARG A 192 -5.43 -26.46 -23.89
CA ARG A 192 -4.51 -27.35 -23.14
C ARG A 192 -3.81 -26.59 -22.03
N VAL A 193 -3.69 -27.21 -20.86
CA VAL A 193 -2.97 -26.59 -19.73
C VAL A 193 -1.48 -26.54 -20.04
N LEU A 194 -0.97 -25.32 -20.15
CA LEU A 194 0.45 -25.02 -20.35
C LEU A 194 1.17 -24.94 -19.01
N TRP A 195 0.57 -24.25 -18.05
CA TRP A 195 1.17 -23.97 -16.76
C TRP A 195 0.12 -23.96 -15.66
N ARG A 196 0.50 -24.37 -14.46
CA ARG A 196 -0.32 -24.31 -13.24
C ARG A 196 0.41 -23.50 -12.19
N ALA A 197 -0.31 -22.60 -11.52
CA ALA A 197 0.24 -21.88 -10.40
C ALA A 197 0.63 -22.88 -9.29
N PRO A 198 1.88 -22.83 -8.78
CA PRO A 198 2.32 -23.71 -7.71
C PRO A 198 1.58 -23.43 -6.39
N GLU A 199 1.09 -22.19 -6.20
CA GLU A 199 0.42 -21.70 -5.00
C GLU A 199 -0.76 -20.77 -5.35
N THR A 200 -1.77 -20.71 -4.49
CA THR A 200 -3.07 -20.00 -4.71
C THR A 200 -3.17 -18.65 -4.01
N GLU A 201 -2.09 -18.14 -3.42
CA GLU A 201 -2.17 -16.99 -2.50
C GLU A 201 -2.06 -15.62 -3.19
N PHE A 202 -1.76 -15.57 -4.48
CA PHE A 202 -1.65 -14.30 -5.20
C PHE A 202 -3.03 -13.77 -5.63
N PRO A 203 -3.32 -12.47 -5.43
CA PRO A 203 -4.42 -11.81 -6.13
C PRO A 203 -4.29 -12.06 -7.64
N HIS A 204 -5.41 -12.39 -8.29
CA HIS A 204 -5.39 -12.82 -9.70
C HIS A 204 -4.86 -11.72 -10.63
N ARG A 205 -5.06 -10.45 -10.28
CA ARG A 205 -4.52 -9.31 -11.03
C ARG A 205 -2.99 -9.21 -10.92
N THR A 206 -2.44 -9.42 -9.72
CA THR A 206 -0.99 -9.50 -9.49
C THR A 206 -0.39 -10.65 -10.28
N LEU A 207 -1.01 -11.82 -10.23
CA LEU A 207 -0.61 -12.98 -11.02
C LEU A 207 -0.60 -12.64 -12.53
N MET A 208 -1.69 -12.09 -13.06
CA MET A 208 -1.79 -11.69 -14.47
C MET A 208 -0.67 -10.71 -14.86
N PHE A 209 -0.39 -9.71 -14.03
CA PHE A 209 0.70 -8.76 -14.27
C PHE A 209 2.08 -9.44 -14.30
N LEU A 210 2.36 -10.33 -13.35
CA LEU A 210 3.62 -11.07 -13.28
C LEU A 210 3.81 -11.94 -14.53
N LEU A 211 2.77 -12.67 -14.95
CA LEU A 211 2.82 -13.55 -16.10
C LEU A 211 2.95 -12.77 -17.41
N ARG A 212 2.23 -11.66 -17.59
CA ARG A 212 2.37 -10.77 -18.76
C ARG A 212 3.77 -10.18 -18.86
N SER A 213 4.33 -9.76 -17.73
CA SER A 213 5.71 -9.25 -17.67
C SER A 213 6.72 -10.33 -18.08
N ALA A 214 6.54 -11.57 -17.60
CA ALA A 214 7.39 -12.70 -18.00
C ALA A 214 7.24 -13.05 -19.49
N LEU A 215 6.01 -13.03 -20.01
CA LEU A 215 5.71 -13.28 -21.42
C LEU A 215 6.39 -12.25 -22.34
N SER A 216 6.25 -10.96 -21.99
CA SER A 216 6.91 -9.86 -22.70
C SER A 216 8.43 -9.98 -22.62
N ALA A 217 9.01 -10.39 -21.50
CA ALA A 217 10.44 -10.59 -21.38
C ALA A 217 10.95 -11.78 -22.22
N ALA A 218 10.18 -12.87 -22.29
CA ALA A 218 10.52 -14.07 -23.05
C ALA A 218 10.37 -13.86 -24.56
N TRP A 219 9.35 -13.11 -25.00
CA TRP A 219 8.98 -12.96 -26.42
C TRP A 219 8.93 -11.50 -26.89
N ARG A 220 9.83 -10.65 -26.38
CA ARG A 220 9.95 -9.17 -26.56
C ARG A 220 9.34 -8.54 -27.81
N ASP A 221 9.56 -9.12 -28.99
CA ASP A 221 9.19 -8.52 -30.28
C ASP A 221 7.90 -9.12 -30.89
N ARG A 222 7.09 -9.85 -30.10
CA ARG A 222 5.94 -10.61 -30.63
C ARG A 222 4.63 -10.29 -29.91
N PRO A 223 3.50 -10.25 -30.64
CA PRO A 223 2.20 -10.07 -30.03
C PRO A 223 1.83 -11.35 -29.26
N ALA A 224 1.98 -11.32 -27.95
CA ALA A 224 1.47 -12.36 -27.08
C ALA A 224 0.86 -11.71 -25.84
N ASP A 225 -0.33 -12.16 -25.46
CA ASP A 225 -1.02 -11.66 -24.28
C ASP A 225 -1.57 -12.80 -23.43
N ILE A 226 -1.91 -12.45 -22.20
CA ILE A 226 -2.66 -13.30 -21.28
C ILE A 226 -4.03 -12.67 -21.12
N VAL A 227 -5.05 -13.44 -21.45
CA VAL A 227 -6.45 -13.04 -21.36
C VAL A 227 -7.08 -13.75 -20.18
N PRO A 228 -7.62 -13.04 -19.17
CA PRO A 228 -8.34 -13.66 -18.08
C PRO A 228 -9.71 -14.15 -18.58
N SER A 229 -10.07 -15.38 -18.25
CA SER A 229 -11.39 -15.93 -18.51
C SER A 229 -12.43 -15.44 -17.49
N PRO A 230 -13.74 -15.59 -17.77
CA PRO A 230 -14.80 -15.03 -16.92
C PRO A 230 -14.81 -15.52 -15.47
N ASP A 231 -14.41 -16.77 -15.21
CA ASP A 231 -14.25 -17.36 -13.89
C ASP A 231 -13.12 -16.70 -13.08
N ILE A 232 -12.02 -16.30 -13.72
CA ILE A 232 -10.95 -15.52 -13.09
C ILE A 232 -11.48 -14.14 -12.69
N LEU A 233 -12.21 -13.46 -13.58
CA LEU A 233 -12.76 -12.13 -13.34
C LEU A 233 -13.85 -12.11 -12.26
N ALA A 234 -14.59 -13.21 -12.11
CA ALA A 234 -15.65 -13.35 -11.11
C ALA A 234 -15.15 -13.84 -9.74
N HIS A 235 -13.87 -14.21 -9.63
CA HIS A 235 -13.31 -14.80 -8.40
C HIS A 235 -13.09 -13.73 -7.31
N PRO A 236 -13.27 -14.03 -6.00
CA PRO A 236 -13.04 -13.05 -4.94
C PRO A 236 -11.61 -12.49 -4.84
N LEU A 237 -10.62 -13.24 -5.33
CA LEU A 237 -9.22 -12.78 -5.42
C LEU A 237 -8.95 -11.92 -6.67
N TRP A 238 -9.97 -11.71 -7.51
CA TRP A 238 -9.99 -10.65 -8.49
C TRP A 238 -10.44 -9.36 -7.81
N ASP A 239 -9.47 -8.60 -7.30
CA ASP A 239 -9.74 -7.29 -6.74
C ASP A 239 -9.64 -6.22 -7.84
N PRO A 240 -10.74 -5.55 -8.23
CA PRO A 240 -10.67 -4.46 -9.20
C PRO A 240 -10.01 -3.20 -8.65
N TRP A 241 -9.83 -3.11 -7.32
CA TRP A 241 -9.34 -1.93 -6.60
C TRP A 241 -7.88 -2.04 -6.11
N ASN A 242 -7.23 -3.20 -6.27
CA ASN A 242 -5.78 -3.40 -6.07
C ASN A 242 -5.05 -3.51 -7.40
#